data_AF-A0A2E4D5B0-F1
#
_entry.id   AF-A0A2E4D5B0-F1
#
_cell.length_a   1.000
_cell.length_b   1.000
_cell.length_c   1.000
_cell.angle_alpha   90.00
_cell.angle_beta   90.00
_cell.angle_gamma   90.00
#
_symmetry.space_group_name_H-M   'P 1'
#
loop_
_entity.id
_entity.type
_entity.pdbx_description
1 polymer ?
#
loop_
_entity_poly.entity_id
_entity_poly.type
_entity_poly.pdbx_seq_one_letter_code
_entity_poly.pdbx_strand_id
1 'polypeptide(L)'
;MKSLMFSKRYLVYFIFFLTSFGCSQYNEEKVLIIFEKPPVLKQENDFLLKASTNISKQNISEFLLNQNWINSFLIKKQFSKPLEIFIDTKEPKYIWQEKFYLDDKLTKFLYFGEYSNLLHLNMPIELVHKWSQFENKFNKLMQVYDLEIFSVTFNESEGWFFYTKSNIRINIGSDISSSRFDKLSLTLKYIFEKNLTPSIIDLRYKNGAALNYGK
;
A
#
# COMPACT_ATOMS: atom_id res chain seq x y z
N MET A 1 55.17 75.54 2.96
CA MET A 1 54.00 76.45 2.88
C MET A 1 52.84 75.76 3.60
N LYS A 2 52.34 76.35 4.70
CA LYS A 2 51.09 76.07 5.47
C LYS A 2 50.83 74.60 5.87
N SER A 3 51.15 74.17 7.08
CA SER A 3 50.33 74.25 8.31
C SER A 3 48.84 73.85 8.14
N LEU A 4 48.41 72.82 8.87
CA LEU A 4 47.32 72.96 9.86
C LEU A 4 47.30 71.76 10.83
N MET A 5 47.40 72.08 12.11
CA MET A 5 47.07 71.23 13.25
C MET A 5 45.55 70.99 13.34
N PHE A 6 45.15 69.96 14.09
CA PHE A 6 43.99 69.80 15.00
C PHE A 6 43.52 68.33 14.94
N SER A 7 43.09 67.62 15.98
CA SER A 7 43.25 67.65 17.43
C SER A 7 42.49 66.42 17.98
N LYS A 8 42.80 66.01 19.21
CA LYS A 8 41.93 65.31 20.18
C LYS A 8 41.52 63.85 19.90
N ARG A 9 42.23 62.97 20.63
CA ARG A 9 41.70 62.02 21.63
C ARG A 9 40.24 61.57 21.42
N TYR A 10 40.02 60.29 21.10
CA TYR A 10 39.08 59.42 21.82
C TYR A 10 39.54 57.96 21.70
N LEU A 11 40.07 57.45 22.81
CA LEU A 11 40.43 56.05 23.03
C LEU A 11 39.14 55.37 23.52
N VAL A 12 38.46 54.64 22.64
CA VAL A 12 37.25 53.90 22.99
C VAL A 12 37.64 52.45 23.25
N TYR A 13 37.65 52.10 24.54
CA TYR A 13 37.77 50.73 25.03
C TYR A 13 36.59 49.90 24.53
N PHE A 14 36.83 48.90 23.68
CA PHE A 14 35.83 47.88 23.37
C PHE A 14 35.90 46.81 24.46
N ILE A 15 35.03 46.93 25.46
CA ILE A 15 34.88 45.93 26.54
C ILE A 15 34.29 44.66 25.93
N PHE A 16 35.07 43.57 26.00
CA PHE A 16 34.61 42.20 25.77
C PHE A 16 33.52 41.86 26.79
N PHE A 17 32.26 41.93 26.39
CA PHE A 17 31.18 41.27 27.12
C PHE A 17 31.15 39.80 26.70
N LEU A 18 31.87 38.97 27.46
CA LEU A 18 31.64 37.53 27.53
C LEU A 18 30.28 37.32 28.21
N THR A 19 29.19 37.34 27.44
CA THR A 19 27.96 36.70 27.87
C THR A 19 28.04 35.23 27.47
N SER A 20 28.47 34.42 28.43
CA SER A 20 28.20 32.99 28.44
C SER A 20 26.69 32.78 28.54
N PHE A 21 25.99 32.86 27.41
CA PHE A 21 24.70 32.22 27.28
C PHE A 21 24.96 30.71 27.29
N GLY A 22 24.62 30.09 28.42
CA GLY A 22 24.56 28.65 28.56
C GLY A 22 23.67 28.09 27.44
N CYS A 23 24.30 27.47 26.46
CA CYS A 23 23.61 26.57 25.55
C CYS A 23 23.20 25.35 26.38
N SER A 24 21.98 25.35 26.91
CA SER A 24 21.29 24.09 27.20
C SER A 24 20.94 23.46 25.86
N GLN A 25 21.93 22.91 25.20
CA GLN A 25 21.74 22.09 24.01
C GLN A 25 21.15 20.79 24.53
N TYR A 26 19.82 20.75 24.69
CA TYR A 26 19.11 19.48 24.62
C TYR A 26 19.51 18.89 23.28
N ASN A 27 20.42 17.92 23.31
CA ASN A 27 20.78 17.13 22.16
C ASN A 27 19.55 16.32 21.78
N GLU A 28 18.61 16.93 21.05
CA GLU A 28 17.68 16.17 20.24
C GLU A 28 18.56 15.43 19.22
N GLU A 29 18.79 14.13 19.46
CA GLU A 29 19.41 13.26 18.46
C GLU A 29 18.59 13.44 17.18
N LYS A 30 19.16 14.11 16.18
CA LYS A 30 18.50 14.30 14.89
C LYS A 30 18.26 12.91 14.29
N VAL A 31 17.01 12.57 14.02
CA VAL A 31 16.62 11.31 13.38
C VAL A 31 16.32 11.59 11.91
N LEU A 32 16.97 10.86 11.02
CA LEU A 32 16.74 10.91 9.58
C LEU A 32 16.04 9.62 9.14
N ILE A 33 14.82 9.73 8.65
CA ILE A 33 14.03 8.60 8.13
C ILE A 33 14.11 8.62 6.62
N ILE A 34 14.50 7.49 6.03
CA ILE A 34 14.71 7.31 4.60
C ILE A 34 13.87 6.12 4.17
N PHE A 35 12.92 6.34 3.27
CA PHE A 35 12.17 5.25 2.67
C PHE A 35 12.87 4.77 1.40
N GLU A 36 12.87 3.46 1.15
CA GLU A 36 13.38 2.90 -0.12
C GLU A 36 12.57 3.40 -1.33
N LYS A 37 11.27 3.67 -1.12
CA LYS A 37 10.35 4.23 -2.11
C LYS A 37 9.70 5.50 -1.57
N PRO A 38 9.28 6.45 -2.41
CA PRO A 38 8.52 7.60 -1.93
C PRO A 38 7.29 7.15 -1.13
N PRO A 39 7.02 7.72 0.06
CA PRO A 39 5.87 7.34 0.86
C PRO A 39 4.58 7.74 0.14
N VAL A 40 3.65 6.79 0.02
CA VAL A 40 2.34 6.95 -0.62
C VAL A 40 1.21 6.65 0.35
N LEU A 41 1.42 5.73 1.29
CA LEU A 41 0.40 5.29 2.25
C LEU A 41 0.17 6.37 3.31
N LYS A 42 -1.08 6.53 3.73
CA LYS A 42 -1.46 7.39 4.84
C LYS A 42 -0.71 7.03 6.12
N GLN A 43 -0.48 5.74 6.37
CA GLN A 43 0.24 5.28 7.55
C GLN A 43 1.70 5.75 7.58
N GLU A 44 2.35 5.86 6.42
CA GLU A 44 3.73 6.36 6.31
C GLU A 44 3.79 7.86 6.65
N ASN A 45 2.82 8.63 6.13
CA ASN A 45 2.67 10.05 6.44
C ASN A 45 2.38 10.29 7.93
N ASP A 46 1.44 9.52 8.49
CA ASP A 46 1.10 9.58 9.92
C ASP A 46 2.31 9.17 10.79
N PHE A 47 3.12 8.22 10.33
CA PHE A 47 4.35 7.81 11.00
C PHE A 47 5.38 8.93 11.03
N LEU A 48 5.63 9.60 9.90
CA LEU A 48 6.57 10.72 9.83
C LEU A 48 6.20 11.86 10.80
N LEU A 49 4.91 12.16 10.96
CA LEU A 49 4.42 13.17 11.90
C LEU A 49 4.65 12.77 13.37
N LYS A 50 4.53 11.48 13.69
CA LYS A 50 4.68 10.95 15.05
C LYS A 50 6.13 10.65 15.42
N ALA A 51 6.96 10.32 14.44
CA ALA A 51 8.32 9.86 14.62
C ALA A 51 9.19 10.88 15.38
N SER A 52 9.07 12.17 15.06
CA SER A 52 9.83 13.24 15.71
C SER A 52 9.62 13.33 17.23
N THR A 53 8.44 12.92 17.73
CA THR A 53 8.07 13.06 19.15
C THR A 53 8.16 11.75 19.94
N ASN A 54 8.01 10.60 19.27
CA ASN A 54 7.97 9.29 19.92
C ASN A 54 9.31 8.56 19.90
N ILE A 55 10.14 8.77 18.87
CA ILE A 55 11.45 8.12 18.76
C ILE A 55 12.39 8.56 19.89
N SER A 56 12.20 9.78 20.42
CA SER A 56 12.93 10.29 21.58
C SER A 56 12.45 9.70 22.94
N LYS A 57 11.27 9.07 22.98
CA LYS A 57 10.62 8.61 24.22
C LYS A 57 10.53 7.09 24.37
N GLN A 58 10.62 6.35 23.28
CA GLN A 58 10.43 4.90 23.24
C GLN A 58 11.60 4.18 22.58
N ASN A 59 11.68 2.86 22.77
CA ASN A 59 12.62 2.04 22.00
C ASN A 59 12.23 2.10 20.51
N ILE A 60 13.10 2.71 19.71
CA ILE A 60 12.91 2.97 18.28
C ILE A 60 12.61 1.67 17.52
N SER A 61 13.30 0.59 17.86
CA SER A 61 13.08 -0.72 17.25
C SER A 61 11.68 -1.25 17.52
N GLU A 62 11.18 -1.09 18.75
CA GLU A 62 9.83 -1.51 19.13
C GLU A 62 8.77 -0.65 18.41
N PHE A 63 8.99 0.66 18.33
CA PHE A 63 8.11 1.57 17.60
C PHE A 63 7.98 1.20 16.11
N LEU A 64 9.09 0.83 15.47
CA LEU A 64 9.13 0.36 14.08
C LEU A 64 8.46 -1.01 13.92
N LEU A 65 8.74 -1.98 14.81
CA LEU A 65 8.13 -3.31 14.78
C LEU A 65 6.59 -3.28 14.93
N ASN A 66 6.06 -2.27 15.61
CA ASN A 66 4.62 -2.09 15.78
C ASN A 66 3.92 -1.55 14.51
N GLN A 67 4.67 -1.19 13.46
CA GLN A 67 4.11 -0.73 12.20
C GLN A 67 3.87 -1.91 11.24
N ASN A 68 2.60 -2.31 11.09
CA ASN A 68 2.23 -3.47 10.26
C ASN A 68 2.49 -3.31 8.76
N TRP A 69 2.68 -2.08 8.28
CA TRP A 69 2.99 -1.73 6.88
C TRP A 69 4.48 -1.74 6.57
N ILE A 70 5.36 -1.79 7.59
CA ILE A 70 6.81 -1.94 7.40
C ILE A 70 7.10 -3.40 7.01
N ASN A 71 7.83 -3.59 5.90
CA ASN A 71 8.34 -4.90 5.49
C ASN A 71 9.66 -5.19 6.21
N SER A 72 10.59 -4.24 6.16
CA SER A 72 11.87 -4.33 6.87
C SER A 72 12.42 -2.94 7.20
N PHE A 73 13.39 -2.89 8.11
CA PHE A 73 14.06 -1.64 8.45
C PHE A 73 15.50 -1.87 8.87
N LEU A 74 16.33 -0.84 8.71
CA LEU A 74 17.71 -0.80 9.19
C LEU A 74 17.93 0.47 10.01
N ILE A 75 18.41 0.31 11.24
CA ILE A 75 18.80 1.42 12.12
C ILE A 75 20.32 1.53 12.10
N LYS A 76 20.84 2.70 11.75
CA LYS A 76 22.27 2.97 11.67
C LYS A 76 22.64 4.13 12.58
N LYS A 77 23.37 3.80 13.64
CA LYS A 77 23.92 4.76 14.61
C LYS A 77 25.41 4.96 14.35
N GLN A 78 25.83 6.19 14.09
CA GLN A 78 27.24 6.57 13.90
C GLN A 78 27.60 7.76 14.79
N PHE A 79 28.86 7.83 15.23
CA PHE A 79 29.35 8.95 16.02
C PHE A 79 29.26 10.26 15.22
N SER A 80 28.74 11.32 15.84
CA SER A 80 28.57 12.66 15.24
C SER A 80 27.67 12.74 14.00
N LYS A 81 26.87 11.71 13.72
CA LYS A 81 25.85 11.74 12.67
C LYS A 81 24.45 11.58 13.25
N PRO A 82 23.41 12.08 12.55
CA PRO A 82 22.04 11.75 12.91
C PRO A 82 21.82 10.24 12.91
N LEU A 83 20.86 9.79 13.71
CA LEU A 83 20.38 8.41 13.63
C LEU A 83 19.68 8.23 12.29
N GLU A 84 20.20 7.34 11.45
CA GLU A 84 19.59 7.02 10.15
C GLU A 84 18.69 5.78 10.31
N ILE A 85 17.45 5.90 9.87
CA ILE A 85 16.48 4.79 9.82
C ILE A 85 16.08 4.61 8.36
N PHE A 86 16.42 3.46 7.79
CA PHE A 86 16.00 3.06 6.45
C PHE A 86 14.78 2.15 6.59
N ILE A 87 13.73 2.44 5.84
CA ILE A 87 12.45 1.72 5.89
C ILE A 87 12.11 1.20 4.49
N ASP A 88 11.85 -0.10 4.42
CA ASP A 88 11.22 -0.75 3.28
C ASP A 88 9.74 -1.03 3.63
N THR A 89 8.85 -0.58 2.75
CA THR A 89 7.40 -0.64 2.94
C THR A 89 6.83 -1.84 2.19
N LYS A 90 5.84 -2.51 2.78
CA LYS A 90 5.05 -3.52 2.07
C LYS A 90 4.33 -2.93 0.87
N GLU A 91 4.33 -3.67 -0.23
CA GLU A 91 3.57 -3.32 -1.42
C GLU A 91 2.17 -3.96 -1.37
N PRO A 92 1.10 -3.16 -1.51
CA PRO A 92 -0.25 -3.72 -1.55
C PRO A 92 -0.49 -4.44 -2.89
N LYS A 93 -0.95 -5.67 -2.80
CA LYS A 93 -1.36 -6.51 -3.94
C LYS A 93 -2.88 -6.62 -4.07
N TYR A 94 -3.59 -6.76 -2.95
CA TYR A 94 -5.05 -6.88 -2.91
C TYR A 94 -5.67 -5.91 -1.91
N ILE A 95 -6.93 -5.56 -2.14
CA ILE A 95 -7.82 -5.02 -1.10
C ILE A 95 -8.63 -6.18 -0.54
N TRP A 96 -8.56 -6.43 0.75
CA TRP A 96 -9.29 -7.49 1.42
C TRP A 96 -10.39 -6.91 2.34
N GLN A 97 -11.63 -7.33 2.07
CA GLN A 97 -12.84 -6.94 2.81
C GLN A 97 -13.02 -5.42 2.99
N GLU A 98 -12.55 -4.60 2.04
CA GLU A 98 -12.54 -3.13 2.12
C GLU A 98 -11.90 -2.56 3.40
N LYS A 99 -11.03 -3.32 4.07
CA LYS A 99 -10.47 -2.95 5.38
C LYS A 99 -8.96 -3.08 5.46
N PHE A 100 -8.38 -3.97 4.68
CA PHE A 100 -6.97 -4.26 4.72
C PHE A 100 -6.38 -4.35 3.32
N TYR A 101 -5.14 -3.93 3.17
CA TYR A 101 -4.33 -4.42 2.07
C TYR A 101 -3.75 -5.80 2.41
N LEU A 102 -3.48 -6.59 1.38
CA LEU A 102 -2.63 -7.78 1.47
C LEU A 102 -1.43 -7.61 0.54
N ASP A 103 -0.23 -7.95 1.01
CA ASP A 103 0.97 -8.00 0.17
C ASP A 103 1.07 -9.31 -0.65
N ASP A 104 2.18 -9.48 -1.37
CA ASP A 104 2.48 -10.68 -2.16
C ASP A 104 2.57 -11.97 -1.32
N LYS A 105 2.96 -11.85 -0.05
CA LYS A 105 3.01 -12.91 0.96
C LYS A 105 1.68 -13.08 1.71
N LEU A 106 0.63 -12.34 1.31
CA LEU A 106 -0.69 -12.32 1.95
C LEU A 106 -0.68 -11.78 3.39
N THR A 107 0.32 -11.00 3.76
CA THR A 107 0.38 -10.30 5.04
C THR A 107 -0.55 -9.09 5.00
N LYS A 108 -1.38 -8.94 6.04
CA LYS A 108 -2.35 -7.83 6.10
C LYS A 108 -1.79 -6.57 6.73
N PHE A 109 -2.17 -5.42 6.19
CA PHE A 109 -1.96 -4.08 6.76
C PHE A 109 -3.15 -3.17 6.43
N LEU A 110 -3.24 -1.97 7.02
CA LEU A 110 -4.48 -1.18 6.95
C LEU A 110 -4.72 -0.57 5.56
N TYR A 111 -5.97 -0.60 5.13
CA TYR A 111 -6.42 0.03 3.88
C TYR A 111 -6.96 1.45 4.15
N PHE A 112 -6.52 2.42 3.36
CA PHE A 112 -7.01 3.81 3.43
C PHE A 112 -7.39 4.41 2.06
N GLY A 113 -7.43 3.61 0.98
CA GLY A 113 -7.96 4.04 -0.32
C GLY A 113 -6.92 4.45 -1.36
N GLU A 114 -5.63 4.48 -1.03
CA GLU A 114 -4.55 4.93 -1.92
C GLU A 114 -4.42 4.10 -3.19
N TYR A 115 -4.69 2.80 -3.09
CA TYR A 115 -4.60 1.83 -4.19
C TYR A 115 -5.98 1.21 -4.49
N SER A 116 -7.01 2.05 -4.63
CA SER A 116 -8.41 1.65 -4.83
C SER A 116 -8.69 0.86 -6.12
N ASN A 117 -7.73 0.79 -7.04
CA ASN A 117 -7.84 0.04 -8.29
C ASN A 117 -7.32 -1.40 -8.21
N LEU A 118 -6.78 -1.83 -7.06
CA LEU A 118 -6.35 -3.20 -6.84
C LEU A 118 -7.53 -4.17 -6.84
N LEU A 119 -7.25 -5.46 -7.02
CA LEU A 119 -8.27 -6.50 -6.99
C LEU A 119 -8.90 -6.61 -5.58
N HIS A 120 -10.22 -6.53 -5.52
CA HIS A 120 -10.99 -6.62 -4.28
C HIS A 120 -11.35 -8.07 -3.95
N LEU A 121 -10.85 -8.56 -2.82
CA LEU A 121 -11.09 -9.91 -2.32
C LEU A 121 -12.08 -9.87 -1.14
N ASN A 122 -13.29 -10.38 -1.40
CA ASN A 122 -14.38 -10.45 -0.44
C ASN A 122 -14.62 -11.91 -0.05
N MET A 123 -13.73 -12.46 0.78
CA MET A 123 -13.75 -13.87 1.17
C MET A 123 -13.08 -14.09 2.54
N PRO A 124 -13.30 -15.24 3.18
CA PRO A 124 -12.45 -15.72 4.28
C PRO A 124 -10.97 -15.75 3.90
N ILE A 125 -10.08 -15.41 4.83
CA ILE A 125 -8.63 -15.26 4.55
C ILE A 125 -8.00 -16.58 4.08
N GLU A 126 -8.52 -17.71 4.55
CA GLU A 126 -8.08 -19.06 4.21
C GLU A 126 -8.27 -19.36 2.71
N LEU A 127 -9.23 -18.69 2.07
CA LEU A 127 -9.52 -18.87 0.65
C LEU A 127 -8.69 -17.95 -0.25
N VAL A 128 -8.03 -16.93 0.28
CA VAL A 128 -7.18 -16.02 -0.50
C VAL A 128 -6.01 -16.77 -1.13
N HIS A 129 -5.37 -17.67 -0.38
CA HIS A 129 -4.31 -18.52 -0.91
C HIS A 129 -4.82 -19.43 -2.04
N LYS A 130 -6.06 -19.91 -1.94
CA LYS A 130 -6.66 -20.69 -3.03
C LYS A 130 -6.87 -19.82 -4.27
N TRP A 131 -7.39 -18.60 -4.12
CA TRP A 131 -7.53 -17.67 -5.24
C TRP A 131 -6.18 -17.38 -5.92
N SER A 132 -5.13 -17.09 -5.14
CA SER A 132 -3.81 -16.72 -5.69
C SER A 132 -3.20 -17.79 -6.59
N GLN A 133 -3.50 -19.07 -6.36
CA GLN A 133 -3.09 -20.19 -7.20
C GLN A 133 -3.74 -20.16 -8.60
N PHE A 134 -4.93 -19.58 -8.73
CA PHE A 134 -5.70 -19.53 -9.97
C PHE A 134 -5.70 -18.15 -10.64
N GLU A 135 -5.38 -17.09 -9.90
CA GLU A 135 -5.42 -15.69 -10.34
C GLU A 135 -4.84 -15.49 -11.74
N ASN A 136 -3.57 -15.86 -11.94
CA ASN A 136 -2.88 -15.67 -13.23
C ASN A 136 -3.59 -16.38 -14.38
N LYS A 137 -4.18 -17.54 -14.13
CA LYS A 137 -4.88 -18.33 -15.16
C LYS A 137 -6.17 -17.64 -15.57
N PHE A 138 -6.98 -17.19 -14.59
CA PHE A 138 -8.21 -16.47 -14.85
C PHE A 138 -7.97 -15.10 -15.48
N ASN A 139 -7.02 -14.31 -14.96
CA ASN A 139 -6.70 -12.99 -15.51
C ASN A 139 -6.29 -13.06 -16.99
N LYS A 140 -5.45 -14.05 -17.35
CA LYS A 140 -5.06 -14.28 -18.75
C LYS A 140 -6.27 -14.64 -19.63
N LEU A 141 -7.17 -15.49 -19.15
CA LEU A 141 -8.38 -15.82 -19.90
C LEU A 141 -9.28 -14.60 -20.12
N MET A 142 -9.48 -13.79 -19.09
CA MET A 142 -10.33 -12.61 -19.16
C MET A 142 -9.75 -11.56 -20.11
N GLN A 143 -8.43 -11.38 -20.08
CA GLN A 143 -7.72 -10.45 -20.96
C GLN A 143 -7.87 -10.77 -22.45
N VAL A 144 -8.00 -12.05 -22.84
CA VAL A 144 -8.26 -12.45 -24.24
C VAL A 144 -9.54 -11.82 -24.79
N TYR A 145 -10.47 -11.47 -23.91
CA TYR A 145 -11.78 -10.92 -24.25
C TYR A 145 -11.96 -9.48 -23.76
N ASP A 146 -10.86 -8.76 -23.50
CA ASP A 146 -10.85 -7.39 -22.97
C ASP A 146 -11.67 -7.22 -21.67
N LEU A 147 -11.76 -8.28 -20.87
CA LEU A 147 -12.37 -8.26 -19.56
C LEU A 147 -11.29 -8.17 -18.47
N GLU A 148 -11.58 -7.40 -17.44
CA GLU A 148 -10.72 -7.28 -16.25
C GLU A 148 -11.53 -7.61 -15.00
N ILE A 149 -11.02 -8.53 -14.17
CA ILE A 149 -11.64 -8.86 -12.88
C ILE A 149 -11.34 -7.73 -11.90
N PHE A 150 -12.40 -7.13 -11.37
CA PHE A 150 -12.32 -6.07 -10.36
C PHE A 150 -12.51 -6.61 -8.95
N SER A 151 -13.35 -7.64 -8.78
CA SER A 151 -13.59 -8.26 -7.49
C SER A 151 -13.77 -9.77 -7.59
N VAL A 152 -13.28 -10.48 -6.58
CA VAL A 152 -13.53 -11.90 -6.34
C VAL A 152 -14.17 -12.06 -4.97
N THR A 153 -15.34 -12.69 -4.96
CA THR A 153 -16.11 -12.92 -3.74
C THR A 153 -16.32 -14.41 -3.54
N PHE A 154 -16.29 -14.83 -2.28
CA PHE A 154 -16.81 -16.12 -1.86
C PHE A 154 -17.81 -15.93 -0.73
N ASN A 155 -19.00 -16.51 -0.90
CA ASN A 155 -19.95 -16.69 0.20
C ASN A 155 -20.44 -18.14 0.23
N GLU A 156 -20.93 -18.59 1.38
CA GLU A 156 -21.36 -19.99 1.55
C GLU A 156 -22.61 -20.33 0.73
N SER A 157 -23.47 -19.35 0.46
CA SER A 157 -24.75 -19.54 -0.23
C SER A 157 -24.65 -19.57 -1.75
N GLU A 158 -23.78 -18.76 -2.36
CA GLU A 158 -23.63 -18.64 -3.82
C GLU A 158 -22.31 -19.22 -4.32
N GLY A 159 -21.33 -19.39 -3.45
CA GLY A 159 -19.97 -19.83 -3.76
C GLY A 159 -19.10 -18.69 -4.28
N TRP A 160 -18.15 -19.05 -5.15
CA TRP A 160 -17.28 -18.12 -5.85
C TRP A 160 -18.01 -17.39 -6.96
N PHE A 161 -17.86 -16.08 -6.99
CA PHE A 161 -18.27 -15.26 -8.12
C PHE A 161 -17.37 -14.04 -8.28
N PHE A 162 -17.28 -13.56 -9.51
CA PHE A 162 -16.43 -12.43 -9.87
C PHE A 162 -17.27 -11.28 -10.39
N TYR A 163 -16.80 -10.06 -10.15
CA TYR A 163 -17.24 -8.88 -10.89
C TYR A 163 -16.11 -8.40 -11.77
N THR A 164 -16.46 -8.06 -13.01
CA THR A 164 -15.55 -7.40 -13.95
C THR A 164 -15.69 -5.88 -13.86
N LYS A 165 -14.69 -5.13 -14.34
CA LYS A 165 -14.79 -3.66 -14.46
C LYS A 165 -15.92 -3.22 -15.41
N SER A 166 -16.29 -4.05 -16.37
CA SER A 166 -17.45 -3.83 -17.25
C SER A 166 -18.79 -4.26 -16.63
N ASN A 167 -18.82 -4.48 -15.30
CA ASN A 167 -20.01 -4.82 -14.52
C ASN A 167 -20.70 -6.14 -14.89
N ILE A 168 -19.96 -7.08 -15.50
CA ILE A 168 -20.43 -8.47 -15.70
C ILE A 168 -20.16 -9.26 -14.42
N ARG A 169 -21.21 -9.91 -13.89
CA ARG A 169 -21.10 -10.88 -12.79
C ARG A 169 -20.90 -12.29 -13.35
N ILE A 170 -19.91 -13.02 -12.84
CA ILE A 170 -19.62 -14.39 -13.26
C ILE A 170 -19.74 -15.32 -12.05
N ASN A 171 -20.78 -16.14 -12.00
CA ASN A 171 -20.97 -17.13 -10.93
C ASN A 171 -20.21 -18.41 -11.28
N ILE A 172 -19.16 -18.72 -10.52
CA ILE A 172 -18.32 -19.91 -10.72
C ILE A 172 -18.93 -21.12 -10.00
N GLY A 173 -19.43 -20.90 -8.78
CA GLY A 173 -20.04 -21.91 -7.91
C GLY A 173 -19.19 -22.26 -6.70
N SER A 174 -19.47 -23.39 -6.05
CA SER A 174 -18.87 -23.75 -4.75
C SER A 174 -17.35 -23.90 -4.75
N ASP A 175 -16.70 -24.02 -5.92
CA ASP A 175 -15.26 -24.24 -6.03
C ASP A 175 -14.66 -23.54 -7.25
N ILE A 176 -13.38 -23.14 -7.15
CA ILE A 176 -12.53 -22.75 -8.28
C ILE A 176 -11.64 -23.94 -8.62
N SER A 177 -11.75 -24.42 -9.85
CA SER A 177 -11.03 -25.59 -10.34
C SER A 177 -10.74 -25.49 -11.83
N SER A 178 -9.90 -26.39 -12.35
CA SER A 178 -9.62 -26.46 -13.79
C SER A 178 -10.87 -26.71 -14.62
N SER A 179 -11.81 -27.53 -14.17
CA SER A 179 -13.06 -27.78 -14.91
C SER A 179 -13.95 -26.55 -14.98
N ARG A 180 -13.98 -25.75 -13.90
CA ARG A 180 -14.68 -24.45 -13.88
C ARG A 180 -14.02 -23.44 -14.81
N PHE A 181 -12.69 -23.42 -14.85
CA PHE A 181 -11.93 -22.61 -15.79
C PHE A 181 -12.25 -22.98 -17.24
N ASP A 182 -12.19 -24.26 -17.61
CA ASP A 182 -12.42 -24.71 -18.99
C ASP A 182 -13.85 -24.36 -19.44
N LYS A 183 -14.80 -24.52 -18.52
CA LYS A 183 -16.18 -24.14 -18.74
C LYS A 183 -16.35 -22.63 -18.95
N LEU A 184 -15.68 -21.80 -18.15
CA LEU A 184 -15.67 -20.35 -18.35
C LEU A 184 -15.07 -20.01 -19.71
N SER A 185 -13.94 -20.63 -20.07
CA SER A 185 -13.26 -20.40 -21.35
C SER A 185 -14.17 -20.69 -22.54
N LEU A 186 -14.88 -21.83 -22.54
CA LEU A 186 -15.84 -22.17 -23.59
C LEU A 186 -17.03 -21.22 -23.62
N THR A 187 -17.51 -20.81 -22.45
CA THR A 187 -18.66 -19.89 -22.32
C THR A 187 -18.32 -18.50 -22.85
N LEU A 188 -17.15 -17.95 -22.49
CA LEU A 188 -16.67 -16.66 -23.00
C LEU A 188 -16.47 -16.71 -24.51
N LYS A 189 -15.83 -17.77 -25.02
CA LYS A 189 -15.68 -17.96 -26.47
C LYS A 189 -17.03 -17.85 -27.18
N TYR A 190 -18.03 -18.59 -26.71
CA TYR A 190 -19.38 -18.55 -27.28
C TYR A 190 -20.02 -17.17 -27.19
N ILE A 191 -19.95 -16.50 -26.03
CA ILE A 191 -20.51 -15.15 -25.83
C ILE A 191 -19.93 -14.17 -26.83
N PHE A 192 -18.60 -14.14 -26.99
CA PHE A 192 -17.93 -13.19 -27.86
C PHE A 192 -18.11 -13.54 -29.35
N GLU A 193 -18.03 -14.82 -29.74
CA GLU A 193 -18.32 -15.24 -31.13
C GLU A 193 -19.76 -14.94 -31.57
N LYS A 194 -20.70 -14.88 -30.62
CA LYS A 194 -22.11 -14.56 -30.86
C LYS A 194 -22.48 -13.11 -30.54
N ASN A 195 -21.50 -12.27 -30.19
CA ASN A 195 -21.71 -10.86 -29.79
C ASN A 195 -22.79 -10.69 -28.72
N LEU A 196 -22.81 -11.58 -27.72
CA LEU A 196 -23.75 -11.52 -26.60
C LEU A 196 -23.20 -10.58 -25.52
N THR A 197 -24.09 -9.83 -24.88
CA THR A 197 -23.75 -8.87 -23.81
C THR A 197 -24.51 -9.16 -22.52
N PRO A 198 -24.31 -10.34 -21.90
CA PRO A 198 -24.98 -10.66 -20.63
C PRO A 198 -24.43 -9.81 -19.49
N SER A 199 -25.30 -9.47 -18.53
CA SER A 199 -24.89 -8.89 -17.25
C SER A 199 -24.48 -9.97 -16.24
N ILE A 200 -24.99 -11.19 -16.39
CA ILE A 200 -24.63 -12.33 -15.53
C ILE A 200 -24.32 -13.56 -16.38
N ILE A 201 -23.20 -14.21 -16.07
CA ILE A 201 -22.79 -15.51 -16.60
C ILE A 201 -22.82 -16.50 -15.43
N ASP A 202 -23.74 -17.46 -15.44
CA ASP A 202 -23.88 -18.45 -14.37
C ASP A 202 -23.37 -19.83 -14.80
N LEU A 203 -22.23 -20.23 -14.25
CA LEU A 203 -21.59 -21.50 -14.55
C LEU A 203 -21.97 -22.60 -13.56
N ARG A 204 -22.86 -22.36 -12.58
CA ARG A 204 -23.15 -23.34 -11.51
C ARG A 204 -23.82 -24.61 -12.01
N TYR A 205 -24.60 -24.52 -13.08
CA TYR A 205 -25.29 -25.65 -13.71
C TYR A 205 -24.33 -26.76 -14.16
N LYS A 206 -24.76 -28.02 -14.18
CA LYS A 206 -23.87 -29.14 -14.57
C LYS A 206 -23.48 -29.08 -16.06
N ASN A 207 -24.46 -28.88 -16.94
CA ASN A 207 -24.32 -29.08 -18.40
C ASN A 207 -24.45 -27.78 -19.22
N GLY A 208 -23.77 -26.70 -18.81
CA GLY A 208 -23.78 -25.45 -19.58
C GLY A 208 -23.79 -24.20 -18.69
N ALA A 209 -23.90 -23.04 -19.31
CA ALA A 209 -23.99 -21.76 -18.63
C ALA A 209 -25.37 -21.12 -18.86
N ALA A 210 -25.90 -20.45 -17.84
CA ALA A 210 -27.05 -19.58 -18.02
C ALA A 210 -26.58 -18.14 -18.18
N LEU A 211 -27.18 -17.42 -19.13
CA LEU A 211 -26.88 -16.01 -19.38
C LEU A 211 -28.09 -15.18 -18.98
N ASN A 212 -27.87 -14.17 -18.15
CA ASN A 212 -28.89 -13.18 -17.81
C ASN A 212 -28.48 -11.82 -18.40
N TYR A 213 -29.48 -11.08 -18.90
CA TYR A 213 -29.33 -9.77 -19.53
C TYR A 213 -29.96 -8.66 -18.68
N GLY A 214 -30.48 -8.97 -17.50
CA GLY A 214 -31.10 -8.01 -16.58
C GLY A 214 -30.13 -6.89 -16.19
N LYS A 215 -30.61 -5.64 -16.29
CA LYS A 215 -29.89 -4.45 -15.84
C LYS A 215 -29.88 -4.33 -14.32
#